data_AF-A0A0F4LT70-F1
#
_entry.id   AF-A0A0F4LT70-F1
#
_cell.length_a   1.000
_cell.length_b   1.000
_cell.length_c   1.000
_cell.angle_alpha   90.00
_cell.angle_beta   90.00
_cell.angle_gamma   90.00
#
_symmetry.space_group_name_H-M   'P 1'
#
loop_
_entity.id
_entity.type
_entity.pdbx_description
1 polymer ?
#
loop_
_entity_poly.entity_id
_entity_poly.type
_entity_poly.pdbx_seq_one_letter_code
_entity_poly.pdbx_strand_id
1 'polypeptide(L)'
;MKIKSSIYALTSFLFLCCLLSVSHQNTYASRWNNYKQPRVVEVIKPTKIYKIKIGHPRYKSHVVATKTLKNGQKVKIQTAASYTWIVTHKGWSNGYFKTNGKYFWECPTEKGWYKLK
;
A
#
# COMPACT_ATOMS: atom_id res chain seq x y z
N MET A 1 48.72 13.12 -35.37
CA MET A 1 47.34 12.74 -35.77
C MET A 1 46.49 12.10 -34.65
N LYS A 2 46.84 12.23 -33.35
CA LYS A 2 46.17 11.49 -32.25
C LYS A 2 45.09 12.27 -31.48
N ILE A 3 45.07 13.60 -31.58
CA ILE A 3 44.18 14.47 -30.78
C ILE A 3 42.72 14.39 -31.27
N LYS A 4 42.50 14.31 -32.59
CA LYS A 4 41.15 14.28 -33.18
C LYS A 4 40.36 13.03 -32.78
N SER A 5 41.01 11.85 -32.76
CA SER A 5 40.38 10.58 -32.34
C SER A 5 39.97 10.59 -30.87
N SER A 6 40.70 11.30 -30.01
CA SER A 6 40.40 11.41 -28.58
C SER A 6 39.18 12.28 -28.32
N ILE A 7 38.95 13.31 -29.15
CA ILE A 7 37.78 14.20 -29.03
C ILE A 7 36.51 13.44 -29.40
N TYR A 8 36.52 12.66 -30.49
CA TYR A 8 35.35 11.87 -30.89
C TYR A 8 34.97 10.82 -29.83
N ALA A 9 35.95 10.16 -29.21
CA ALA A 9 35.72 9.21 -28.12
C ALA A 9 35.13 9.89 -26.87
N LEU A 10 35.58 11.10 -26.55
CA LEU A 10 35.06 11.86 -25.41
C LEU A 10 33.61 12.31 -25.66
N THR A 11 33.31 12.76 -26.88
CA THR A 11 31.95 13.18 -27.25
C THR A 11 30.97 12.02 -27.27
N SER A 12 31.38 10.83 -27.74
CA SER A 12 30.52 9.65 -27.74
C SER A 12 30.26 9.13 -26.32
N PHE A 13 31.26 9.21 -25.44
CA PHE A 13 31.12 8.82 -24.04
C PHE A 13 30.16 9.74 -23.27
N LEU A 14 30.28 11.06 -23.45
CA LEU A 14 29.37 12.04 -22.86
C LEU A 14 27.92 11.87 -23.36
N PHE A 15 27.74 11.59 -24.65
CA PHE A 15 26.42 11.35 -25.23
C PHE A 15 25.76 10.09 -24.64
N LEU A 16 26.54 9.03 -24.42
CA LEU A 16 26.07 7.80 -23.78
C LEU A 16 25.68 8.04 -22.32
N CYS A 17 26.43 8.86 -21.58
CA CYS A 17 26.08 9.25 -20.21
C CYS A 17 24.77 10.06 -20.14
N CYS A 18 24.49 10.91 -21.12
CA CYS A 18 23.21 11.63 -21.19
C CYS A 18 22.02 10.71 -21.47
N LEU A 19 22.19 9.65 -22.28
CA LEU A 19 21.14 8.65 -22.53
C LEU A 19 20.87 7.76 -21.32
N LEU A 20 21.87 7.56 -20.45
CA LEU A 20 21.78 6.79 -19.22
C LEU A 20 21.31 7.61 -18.01
N SER A 21 20.75 8.80 -18.23
CA SER A 21 20.06 9.57 -17.19
C SER A 21 18.88 8.76 -16.67
N VAL A 22 19.14 7.93 -15.66
CA VAL A 22 18.13 7.13 -14.98
C VAL A 22 17.11 8.10 -14.41
N SER A 23 15.94 8.17 -15.04
CA SER A 23 14.83 8.92 -14.47
C SER A 23 14.52 8.31 -13.11
N HIS A 24 14.78 9.05 -12.04
CA HIS A 24 14.26 8.70 -10.73
C HIS A 24 12.73 8.71 -10.85
N GLN A 25 12.13 7.53 -11.04
CA GLN A 25 10.69 7.42 -10.88
C GLN A 25 10.39 7.60 -9.40
N ASN A 26 9.94 8.80 -9.05
CA ASN A 26 9.33 9.05 -7.75
C ASN A 26 8.07 8.20 -7.67
N THR A 27 8.18 6.98 -7.12
CA THR A 27 7.01 6.21 -6.71
C THR A 27 6.40 6.95 -5.52
N TYR A 28 5.45 7.84 -5.79
CA TYR A 28 4.70 8.52 -4.73
C TYR A 28 3.96 7.46 -3.90
N ALA A 29 4.28 7.42 -2.59
CA ALA A 29 3.55 6.60 -1.64
C ALA A 29 2.07 6.95 -1.72
N SER A 30 1.28 5.94 -2.01
CA SER A 30 -0.09 6.08 -2.47
C SER A 30 -1.04 6.56 -1.36
N ARG A 31 -2.00 7.41 -1.75
CA ARG A 31 -2.94 8.23 -0.96
C ARG A 31 -3.45 7.53 0.32
N TRP A 32 -3.29 8.22 1.46
CA TRP A 32 -3.88 7.86 2.75
C TRP A 32 -5.12 8.73 3.01
N ASN A 33 -6.29 8.10 3.07
CA ASN A 33 -7.54 8.77 3.41
C ASN A 33 -8.06 8.23 4.75
N ASN A 34 -8.04 9.07 5.78
CA ASN A 34 -8.67 8.78 7.06
C ASN A 34 -10.08 9.38 7.07
N TYR A 35 -11.10 8.56 7.26
CA TYR A 35 -12.48 9.04 7.34
C TYR A 35 -12.80 9.53 8.75
N LYS A 36 -13.46 10.69 8.91
CA LYS A 36 -13.90 11.17 10.24
C LYS A 36 -14.84 10.16 10.92
N GLN A 37 -15.70 9.51 10.14
CA GLN A 37 -16.57 8.43 10.58
C GLN A 37 -16.30 7.17 9.75
N PRO A 38 -16.27 5.97 10.36
CA PRO A 38 -16.08 4.73 9.62
C PRO A 38 -17.14 4.55 8.52
N ARG A 39 -16.72 4.19 7.31
CA ARG A 39 -17.62 3.84 6.21
C ARG A 39 -18.02 2.39 6.31
N VAL A 40 -19.30 2.09 6.08
CA VAL A 40 -19.78 0.70 6.01
C VAL A 40 -19.72 0.24 4.55
N VAL A 41 -19.08 -0.90 4.33
CA VAL A 41 -19.11 -1.60 3.05
C VAL A 41 -19.72 -2.98 3.22
N GLU A 42 -20.38 -3.44 2.18
CA GLU A 42 -20.90 -4.78 2.06
C GLU A 42 -19.97 -5.60 1.16
N VAL A 43 -19.59 -6.78 1.63
CA VAL A 43 -18.77 -7.73 0.89
C VAL A 43 -19.64 -8.37 -0.18
N ILE A 44 -19.29 -8.22 -1.45
CA ILE A 44 -20.04 -8.78 -2.58
C ILE A 44 -19.41 -10.08 -3.12
N LYS A 45 -18.14 -10.33 -2.79
CA LYS A 45 -17.45 -11.59 -3.08
C LYS A 45 -16.70 -12.08 -1.85
N PRO A 46 -16.75 -13.38 -1.51
CA PRO A 46 -16.00 -13.92 -0.38
C PRO A 46 -14.51 -13.53 -0.48
N THR A 47 -14.01 -12.86 0.55
CA THR A 47 -12.68 -12.22 0.50
C THR A 47 -11.89 -12.52 1.76
N LYS A 48 -10.60 -12.85 1.61
CA LYS A 48 -9.68 -13.02 2.73
C LYS A 48 -9.18 -11.67 3.22
N ILE A 49 -9.20 -11.48 4.52
CA ILE A 49 -8.64 -10.33 5.23
C ILE A 49 -7.52 -10.78 6.14
N TYR A 50 -6.59 -9.87 6.42
CA TYR A 50 -5.34 -10.17 7.09
C TYR A 50 -5.25 -9.39 8.39
N LYS A 51 -4.86 -10.08 9.47
CA LYS A 51 -4.48 -9.45 10.73
C LYS A 51 -2.99 -9.17 10.68
N ILE A 52 -2.61 -7.92 10.75
CA ILE A 52 -1.23 -7.47 10.72
C ILE A 52 -0.78 -7.16 12.14
N LYS A 53 0.36 -7.71 12.56
CA LYS A 53 1.08 -7.30 13.77
C LYS A 53 2.01 -6.15 13.41
N ILE A 54 1.87 -5.03 14.11
CA ILE A 54 2.70 -3.85 13.89
C ILE A 54 4.10 -4.12 14.43
N GLY A 55 5.11 -4.02 13.57
CA GLY A 55 6.52 -4.06 13.93
C GLY A 55 7.12 -2.65 13.97
N HIS A 56 8.20 -2.46 14.73
CA HIS A 56 9.02 -1.25 14.67
C HIS A 56 10.44 -1.61 14.23
N PRO A 57 11.00 -0.96 13.19
CA PRO A 57 10.37 -0.02 12.24
C PRO A 57 9.19 -0.63 11.45
N ARG A 58 8.29 0.21 10.89
CA ARG A 58 6.98 -0.23 10.34
C ARG A 58 7.06 -1.30 9.25
N TYR A 59 8.13 -1.32 8.46
CA TYR A 59 8.33 -2.33 7.42
C TYR A 59 8.51 -3.75 7.98
N LYS A 60 8.76 -3.91 9.30
CA LYS A 60 8.82 -5.22 9.98
C LYS A 60 7.43 -5.77 10.36
N SER A 61 6.36 -5.06 10.00
CA SER A 61 4.99 -5.54 10.21
C SER A 61 4.73 -6.77 9.34
N HIS A 62 3.99 -7.74 9.87
CA HIS A 62 3.73 -9.01 9.18
C HIS A 62 2.34 -9.56 9.51
N VAL A 63 1.84 -10.42 8.63
CA VAL A 63 0.56 -11.13 8.80
C VAL A 63 0.70 -12.14 9.95
N VAL A 64 -0.24 -12.14 10.88
CA VAL A 64 -0.31 -13.09 12.01
C VAL A 64 -1.58 -13.93 12.03
N ALA A 65 -2.62 -13.52 11.32
CA ALA A 65 -3.84 -14.31 11.16
C ALA A 65 -4.56 -13.93 9.87
N THR A 66 -5.45 -14.80 9.42
CA THR A 66 -6.34 -14.54 8.29
C THR A 66 -7.79 -14.84 8.68
N LYS A 67 -8.72 -14.20 7.99
CA LYS A 67 -10.15 -14.49 8.12
C LYS A 67 -10.83 -14.32 6.77
N THR A 68 -11.78 -15.19 6.46
CA THR A 68 -12.61 -15.05 5.25
C THR A 68 -13.90 -14.34 5.60
N LEU A 69 -14.18 -13.25 4.91
CA LEU A 69 -15.47 -12.57 4.93
C LEU A 69 -16.41 -13.23 3.96
N LYS A 70 -17.67 -13.43 4.36
CA LYS A 70 -18.71 -14.01 3.51
C LYS A 70 -19.39 -12.93 2.67
N ASN A 71 -20.00 -13.34 1.56
CA ASN A 71 -20.89 -12.46 0.79
C ASN A 71 -22.02 -11.91 1.69
N GLY A 72 -22.39 -10.64 1.52
CA GLY A 72 -23.36 -9.90 2.32
C GLY A 72 -22.83 -9.41 3.68
N GLN A 73 -21.63 -9.82 4.08
CA GLN A 73 -21.08 -9.41 5.37
C GLN A 73 -20.70 -7.93 5.35
N LYS A 74 -21.10 -7.20 6.40
CA LYS A 74 -20.79 -5.76 6.53
C LYS A 74 -19.47 -5.56 7.27
N VAL A 75 -18.65 -4.63 6.77
CA VAL A 75 -17.37 -4.25 7.36
C VAL A 75 -17.31 -2.74 7.48
N LYS A 76 -16.74 -2.25 8.58
CA LYS A 76 -16.49 -0.83 8.81
C LYS A 76 -15.04 -0.51 8.48
N ILE A 77 -14.82 0.51 7.66
CA ILE A 77 -13.50 0.96 7.22
C ILE A 77 -13.24 2.35 7.79
N GLN A 78 -12.12 2.49 8.50
CA GLN A 78 -11.69 3.79 9.03
C GLN A 78 -10.78 4.53 8.04
N THR A 79 -9.92 3.77 7.35
CA THR A 79 -8.84 4.35 6.55
C THR A 79 -8.63 3.56 5.28
N ALA A 80 -8.40 4.28 4.18
CA ALA A 80 -7.88 3.72 2.95
C ALA A 80 -6.40 4.09 2.80
N ALA A 81 -5.55 3.09 2.77
CA ALA A 81 -4.12 3.20 2.54
C ALA A 81 -3.82 2.56 1.19
N SER A 82 -3.79 3.38 0.14
CA SER A 82 -3.48 2.88 -1.20
C SER A 82 -4.49 1.82 -1.71
N TYR A 83 -4.06 0.55 -1.75
CA TYR A 83 -4.83 -0.61 -2.21
C TYR A 83 -5.36 -1.45 -1.04
N THR A 84 -5.28 -0.95 0.19
CA THR A 84 -5.79 -1.64 1.37
C THR A 84 -6.70 -0.73 2.20
N TRP A 85 -7.69 -1.33 2.84
CA TRP A 85 -8.60 -0.69 3.76
C TRP A 85 -8.37 -1.23 5.17
N ILE A 86 -8.20 -0.33 6.13
CA ILE A 86 -8.04 -0.68 7.55
C ILE A 86 -9.42 -0.81 8.18
N VAL A 87 -9.71 -2.01 8.66
CA VAL A 87 -11.00 -2.39 9.25
C VAL A 87 -11.07 -1.96 10.71
N THR A 88 -12.21 -1.37 11.08
CA THR A 88 -12.57 -1.03 12.45
C THR A 88 -13.82 -1.79 12.87
N HIS A 89 -13.64 -3.02 13.38
CA HIS A 89 -14.74 -3.83 13.90
C HIS A 89 -14.53 -4.11 15.38
N LYS A 90 -15.60 -3.98 16.18
CA LYS A 90 -15.58 -4.29 17.61
C LYS A 90 -15.12 -5.74 17.80
N GLY A 91 -14.08 -5.96 18.59
CA GLY A 91 -13.48 -7.27 18.84
C GLY A 91 -12.44 -7.75 17.82
N TRP A 92 -12.21 -7.04 16.70
CA TRP A 92 -11.19 -7.44 15.71
C TRP A 92 -9.99 -6.49 15.74
N SER A 93 -10.22 -5.19 15.77
CA SER A 93 -9.15 -4.19 15.73
C SER A 93 -8.56 -3.93 17.12
N ASN A 94 -7.25 -4.11 17.28
CA ASN A 94 -6.50 -3.52 18.40
C ASN A 94 -5.55 -2.42 17.89
N GLY A 95 -6.15 -1.55 17.06
CA GLY A 95 -5.72 -0.20 16.66
C GLY A 95 -4.51 -0.10 15.74
N TYR A 96 -4.71 0.34 14.50
CA TYR A 96 -3.70 1.18 13.84
C TYR A 96 -3.70 2.60 14.44
N PHE A 97 -4.86 3.07 14.90
CA PHE A 97 -5.11 4.43 15.41
C PHE A 97 -5.14 4.57 16.93
N LYS A 98 -4.80 3.51 17.67
CA LYS A 98 -4.73 3.56 19.13
C LYS A 98 -3.27 3.74 19.54
N THR A 99 -3.02 4.60 20.52
CA THR A 99 -1.75 4.67 21.23
C THR A 99 -1.45 3.26 21.78
N ASN A 100 -0.32 2.66 21.37
CA ASN A 100 0.08 1.27 21.68
C ASN A 100 -0.72 0.15 20.99
N GLY A 101 -1.40 0.45 19.89
CA GLY A 101 -2.03 -0.56 19.07
C GLY A 101 -1.01 -1.59 18.55
N LYS A 102 -1.28 -2.88 18.80
CA LYS A 102 -0.39 -3.99 18.42
C LYS A 102 -0.80 -4.65 17.10
N TYR A 103 -2.07 -4.51 16.71
CA TYR A 103 -2.64 -5.20 15.57
C TYR A 103 -3.71 -4.39 14.86
N PHE A 104 -3.76 -4.51 13.54
CA PHE A 104 -4.90 -4.04 12.74
C PHE A 104 -5.33 -5.12 11.76
N TRP A 105 -6.54 -4.97 11.22
CA TRP A 105 -7.03 -5.81 10.13
C TRP A 105 -7.05 -5.01 8.85
N GLU A 106 -6.57 -5.61 7.78
CA GLU A 106 -6.61 -5.05 6.45
C GLU A 106 -7.49 -5.88 5.52
N CYS A 107 -8.25 -5.17 4.69
CA CYS A 107 -8.94 -5.69 3.53
C CYS A 107 -8.19 -5.25 2.28
N PRO A 108 -7.87 -6.15 1.33
CA PRO A 108 -7.47 -5.71 -0.01
C PRO A 108 -8.63 -4.99 -0.69
N THR A 109 -8.39 -3.91 -1.43
CA THR A 109 -9.44 -3.08 -2.06
C THR A 109 -9.74 -3.49 -3.50
N GLU A 110 -9.67 -4.79 -3.80
CA GLU A 110 -9.86 -5.29 -5.15
C GLU A 110 -11.18 -4.83 -5.76
N LYS A 111 -11.12 -4.40 -7.03
CA LYS A 111 -12.27 -3.85 -7.76
C LYS A 111 -13.39 -4.89 -7.78
N GLY A 112 -14.57 -4.49 -7.28
CA GLY A 112 -15.77 -5.34 -7.32
C GLY A 112 -15.84 -6.42 -6.24
N TRP A 113 -15.07 -6.31 -5.16
CA TRP A 113 -15.19 -7.22 -3.99
C TRP A 113 -16.00 -6.61 -2.85
N TYR A 114 -16.18 -5.29 -2.88
CA TYR A 114 -16.93 -4.53 -1.88
C TYR A 114 -17.83 -3.50 -2.55
N LYS A 115 -18.99 -3.25 -1.95
CA LYS A 115 -19.95 -2.21 -2.35
C LYS A 115 -20.17 -1.24 -1.17
N LEU A 116 -20.07 0.06 -1.43
CA LEU A 116 -20.48 1.07 -0.46
C LEU A 116 -21.99 0.94 -0.20
N LYS A 117 -22.36 0.97 1.07
CA LYS A 117 -23.76 0.91 1.50
C LYS A 117 -24.26 2.28 1.89
#